data_AF-A0A2A6C9U2-F1
#
_entry.id   AF-A0A2A6C9U2-F1
#
_cell.length_a   1.000
_cell.length_b   1.000
_cell.length_c   1.000
_cell.angle_alpha   90.00
_cell.angle_beta   90.00
_cell.angle_gamma   90.00
#
_symmetry.space_group_name_H-M   'P 1'
#
loop_
_entity.id
_entity.type
_entity.pdbx_description
1 polymer ?
#
loop_
_entity_poly.entity_id
_entity_poly.type
_entity_poly.pdbx_seq_one_letter_code
_entity_poly.pdbx_strand_id
1 'polypeptide(L)'
;MSVVPMPHASGKINKFAMTERHLDFLHETVRKNPESYKEEFLEQLMQMSQGEITIQIEHAHRYQQSREPQKFQIIQPLLDSITFLSGVVIFFKEEAKAFGDQILREQATGLDPHVRMAFCKALIPLRNNFIEPLTLLELKFILSSILSHLKMICVQKKNLRLAGKIQNFCFARLKDSQSIVVRSCQLILIDVFRKKYFRCANIRTNKNSRGKECNLLAVQSLYDAQEFGDRLFKMLESTKIEKFEVRLFRIALLARIIGIHRLQTLQFYSYVQRFLQPKQRDVTRILLYAAQSCHELVPPDTIESLVKCIAYNFVTDW
;
A
#
# COMPACT_ATOMS: atom_id res chain seq x y z
N MET A 1 55.92 -11.47 -30.64
CA MET A 1 55.49 -10.28 -29.87
C MET A 1 54.01 -10.44 -29.55
N SER A 2 53.51 -10.39 -28.32
CA SER A 2 54.00 -10.87 -27.03
C SER A 2 52.72 -11.24 -26.29
N VAL A 3 52.69 -12.45 -25.75
CA VAL A 3 51.59 -13.02 -24.97
C VAL A 3 51.31 -12.10 -23.78
N VAL A 4 50.07 -11.64 -23.64
CA VAL A 4 49.64 -10.92 -22.42
C VAL A 4 49.54 -11.95 -21.29
N PRO A 5 50.25 -11.80 -20.17
CA PRO A 5 50.27 -12.82 -19.12
C PRO A 5 48.97 -12.84 -18.32
N MET A 6 48.49 -14.04 -17.98
CA MET A 6 47.55 -14.25 -16.88
C MET A 6 48.20 -13.77 -15.57
N PRO A 7 47.51 -12.98 -14.73
CA PRO A 7 48.03 -12.64 -13.42
C PRO A 7 47.94 -13.86 -12.50
N HIS A 8 49.11 -14.31 -12.05
CA HIS A 8 49.25 -15.30 -10.99
C HIS A 8 48.62 -14.81 -9.69
N ALA A 9 47.89 -15.73 -9.04
CA ALA A 9 47.36 -15.58 -7.70
C ALA A 9 48.50 -15.50 -6.67
N SER A 10 48.78 -14.30 -6.17
CA SER A 10 49.40 -14.11 -4.86
C SER A 10 49.32 -12.63 -4.47
N GLY A 11 48.30 -12.30 -3.70
CA GLY A 11 48.15 -10.96 -3.13
C GLY A 11 46.84 -10.91 -2.37
N LYS A 12 46.91 -10.69 -1.05
CA LYS A 12 45.74 -10.51 -0.19
C LYS A 12 44.87 -9.39 -0.78
N ILE A 13 43.83 -9.77 -1.52
CA ILE A 13 42.85 -8.83 -2.04
C ILE A 13 42.12 -8.26 -0.84
N ASN A 14 42.10 -6.93 -0.77
CA ASN A 14 41.41 -6.15 0.25
C ASN A 14 39.93 -6.59 0.30
N LYS A 15 39.55 -7.29 1.37
CA LYS A 15 38.34 -8.14 1.48
C LYS A 15 36.99 -7.40 1.51
N PHE A 16 36.93 -6.13 1.11
CA PHE A 16 35.73 -5.28 1.24
C PHE A 16 35.29 -4.54 -0.02
N ALA A 17 35.86 -4.84 -1.19
CA ALA A 17 35.41 -4.20 -2.43
C ALA A 17 35.47 -5.16 -3.63
N MET A 18 34.47 -6.04 -3.74
CA MET A 18 34.12 -6.55 -5.07
C MET A 18 33.47 -5.40 -5.85
N THR A 19 33.98 -5.12 -7.03
CA THR A 19 33.46 -4.03 -7.88
C THR A 19 32.14 -4.44 -8.52
N GLU A 20 31.22 -3.50 -8.73
CA GLU A 20 29.92 -3.69 -9.42
C GLU A 20 30.06 -4.55 -10.70
N ARG A 21 31.13 -4.32 -11.47
CA ARG A 21 31.45 -5.06 -12.71
C ARG A 21 31.69 -6.56 -12.49
N HIS A 22 32.20 -6.95 -11.32
CA HIS A 22 32.42 -8.36 -10.99
C HIS A 22 31.10 -9.08 -10.67
N LEU A 23 30.18 -8.39 -9.99
CA LEU A 23 28.85 -8.93 -9.67
C LEU A 23 27.99 -9.09 -10.91
N ASP A 24 28.04 -8.14 -11.85
CA ASP A 24 27.33 -8.25 -13.14
C ASP A 24 27.82 -9.47 -13.95
N PHE A 25 29.14 -9.65 -14.01
CA PHE A 25 29.74 -10.81 -14.67
C PHE A 25 29.29 -12.12 -14.02
N LEU A 26 29.40 -12.23 -12.69
CA LEU A 26 28.93 -13.39 -11.93
C LEU A 26 27.42 -13.63 -12.14
N HIS A 27 26.62 -12.57 -12.22
CA HIS A 27 25.18 -12.70 -12.47
C HIS A 27 24.92 -13.38 -13.82
N GLU A 28 25.64 -12.97 -14.86
CA GLU A 28 25.45 -13.51 -16.19
C GLU A 28 25.95 -14.97 -16.29
N THR A 29 27.09 -15.28 -15.68
CA THR A 29 27.66 -16.63 -15.70
C THR A 29 26.84 -17.63 -14.88
N VAL A 30 26.41 -17.27 -13.67
CA VAL A 30 25.53 -18.12 -12.84
C VAL A 30 24.21 -18.39 -13.56
N ARG A 31 23.63 -17.39 -14.24
CA ARG A 31 22.41 -17.59 -15.04
C ARG A 31 22.61 -18.60 -16.17
N LYS A 32 23.81 -18.66 -16.77
CA LYS A 32 24.13 -19.58 -17.88
C LYS A 32 24.47 -20.99 -17.40
N ASN A 33 25.21 -21.11 -16.29
CA ASN A 33 25.66 -22.40 -15.76
C ASN A 33 25.72 -22.38 -14.21
N PRO A 34 24.60 -22.56 -13.51
CA PRO A 34 24.52 -22.37 -12.06
C PRO A 34 25.45 -23.29 -11.25
N GLU A 35 25.53 -24.57 -11.62
CA GLU A 35 26.26 -25.58 -10.84
C GLU A 35 27.77 -25.32 -10.80
N SER A 36 28.35 -24.84 -11.91
CA SER A 36 29.79 -24.58 -11.98
C SER A 36 30.24 -23.35 -11.20
N TYR A 37 29.31 -22.45 -10.83
CA TYR A 37 29.60 -21.22 -10.10
C TYR A 37 28.95 -21.22 -8.70
N LYS A 38 28.61 -22.41 -8.19
CA LYS A 38 27.94 -22.56 -6.90
C LYS A 38 28.83 -22.12 -5.74
N GLU A 39 30.13 -22.41 -5.80
CA GLU A 39 31.07 -22.02 -4.74
C GLU A 39 31.20 -20.50 -4.64
N GLU A 40 31.38 -19.82 -5.77
CA GLU A 40 31.44 -18.35 -5.83
C GLU A 40 30.13 -17.70 -5.36
N PHE A 41 28.99 -18.30 -5.70
CA PHE A 41 27.69 -17.87 -5.15
C PHE A 41 27.63 -18.01 -3.63
N LEU A 42 28.04 -19.17 -3.08
CA LEU A 42 28.03 -19.42 -1.64
C LEU A 42 28.98 -18.49 -0.89
N GLU A 43 30.13 -18.15 -1.48
CA GLU A 43 31.03 -17.14 -0.95
C GLU A 43 30.35 -15.77 -0.88
N GLN A 44 29.64 -15.34 -1.92
CA GLN A 44 28.90 -14.08 -1.91
C GLN A 44 27.74 -14.09 -0.90
N LEU A 45 27.04 -15.21 -0.75
CA LEU A 45 25.97 -15.38 0.23
C LEU A 45 26.53 -15.30 1.66
N MET A 46 27.65 -15.96 1.92
CA MET A 46 28.36 -15.89 3.19
C MET A 46 28.85 -14.46 3.48
N GLN A 47 29.41 -13.78 2.48
CA GLN A 47 29.85 -12.38 2.60
C GLN A 47 28.70 -11.45 2.93
N MET A 48 27.52 -11.62 2.33
CA MET A 48 26.34 -10.82 2.69
C MET A 48 25.91 -11.08 4.14
N SER A 49 25.85 -12.35 4.59
CA SER A 49 25.52 -12.68 5.98
C SER A 49 26.52 -12.10 7.00
N GLN A 50 27.80 -11.99 6.60
CA GLN A 50 28.85 -11.35 7.40
C GLN A 50 28.79 -9.80 7.32
N GLY A 51 28.32 -9.26 6.19
CA GLY A 51 28.07 -7.83 5.98
C GLY A 51 26.89 -7.29 6.78
N GLU A 52 25.85 -8.12 7.00
CA GLU A 52 24.71 -7.83 7.89
C GLU A 52 25.19 -7.56 9.33
N ILE A 53 26.11 -8.36 9.85
CA ILE A 53 26.72 -8.19 11.18
C ILE A 53 27.53 -6.88 11.25
N THR A 54 28.28 -6.56 10.19
CA THR A 54 29.12 -5.35 10.14
C THR A 54 28.27 -4.07 10.12
N ILE A 55 27.15 -4.08 9.40
CA ILE A 55 26.24 -2.93 9.33
C ILE A 55 25.41 -2.79 10.60
N GLN A 56 25.05 -3.89 11.28
CA GLN A 56 24.46 -3.84 12.62
C GLN A 56 25.43 -3.24 13.65
N ILE A 57 26.73 -3.55 13.56
CA ILE A 57 27.79 -2.97 14.40
C ILE A 57 28.00 -1.48 14.06
N GLU A 58 28.03 -1.08 12.78
CA GLU A 58 28.21 0.32 12.39
C GLU A 58 26.99 1.20 12.70
N HIS A 59 25.77 0.66 12.63
CA HIS A 59 24.55 1.37 13.03
C HIS A 59 24.54 1.69 14.54
N ALA A 60 25.17 0.85 15.37
CA ALA A 60 25.33 1.10 16.80
C ALA A 60 26.34 2.23 17.10
N HIS A 61 27.24 2.57 16.16
CA HIS A 61 28.38 3.45 16.44
C HIS A 61 28.32 4.89 15.89
N ARG A 62 27.42 5.26 14.95
CA ARG A 62 27.46 6.63 14.37
C ARG A 62 26.10 7.31 14.15
N TYR A 63 25.33 7.45 15.21
CA TYR A 63 24.05 8.15 15.14
C TYR A 63 24.13 9.69 15.07
N GLN A 64 25.31 10.34 14.99
CA GLN A 64 25.34 11.81 15.14
C GLN A 64 26.04 12.70 14.11
N GLN A 65 26.90 12.24 13.19
CA GLN A 65 27.72 13.24 12.44
C GLN A 65 28.07 13.00 10.95
N SER A 66 27.66 11.91 10.29
CA SER A 66 28.07 11.67 8.89
C SER A 66 27.11 12.33 7.87
N ARG A 67 27.63 13.20 6.99
CA ARG A 67 26.89 13.84 5.88
C ARG A 67 26.35 12.76 4.89
N GLU A 68 25.12 12.92 4.39
CA GLU A 68 24.43 11.94 3.53
C GLU A 68 25.24 11.29 2.38
N PRO A 69 26.13 12.00 1.64
CA PRO A 69 26.86 11.40 0.52
C PRO A 69 27.82 10.27 0.93
N GLN A 70 28.40 10.36 2.14
CA GLN A 70 29.35 9.36 2.62
C GLN A 70 28.64 8.10 3.14
N LYS A 71 27.43 8.25 3.66
CA LYS A 71 26.61 7.14 4.16
C LYS A 71 26.20 6.19 3.02
N PHE A 72 25.85 6.73 1.86
CA PHE A 72 25.44 5.93 0.70
C PHE A 72 26.59 5.07 0.16
N GLN A 73 27.81 5.61 0.10
CA GLN A 73 29.00 4.86 -0.34
C GLN A 73 29.34 3.65 0.54
N ILE A 74 29.07 3.73 1.85
CA ILE A 74 29.32 2.64 2.80
C ILE A 74 28.29 1.51 2.61
N ILE A 75 27.04 1.87 2.31
CA ILE A 75 25.92 0.92 2.20
C ILE A 75 25.84 0.31 0.80
N GLN A 76 26.36 0.98 -0.23
CA GLN A 76 26.27 0.55 -1.64
C GLN A 76 26.73 -0.90 -1.88
N PRO A 77 27.87 -1.38 -1.35
CA PRO A 77 28.31 -2.77 -1.56
C PRO A 77 27.30 -3.81 -1.03
N LEU A 78 26.62 -3.52 0.07
CA LEU A 78 25.55 -4.38 0.58
C LEU A 78 24.35 -4.36 -0.38
N LEU A 79 23.95 -3.19 -0.89
CA LEU A 79 22.83 -3.08 -1.82
C LEU A 79 23.10 -3.87 -3.12
N ASP A 80 24.32 -3.79 -3.64
CA ASP A 80 24.74 -4.52 -4.84
C ASP A 80 24.74 -6.03 -4.58
N SER A 81 25.23 -6.46 -3.41
CA SER A 81 25.21 -7.86 -2.98
C SER A 81 23.79 -8.41 -2.84
N ILE A 82 22.89 -7.68 -2.17
CA ILE A 82 21.47 -8.06 -2.05
C ILE A 82 20.82 -8.18 -3.43
N THR A 83 21.12 -7.24 -4.33
CA THR A 83 20.56 -7.21 -5.69
C THR A 83 21.04 -8.43 -6.48
N PHE A 84 22.35 -8.68 -6.50
CA PHE A 84 22.96 -9.85 -7.13
C PHE A 84 22.36 -11.15 -6.58
N LEU A 85 22.43 -11.37 -5.26
CA LEU A 85 21.98 -12.61 -4.62
C LEU A 85 20.50 -12.86 -4.94
N SER A 86 19.65 -11.85 -4.83
CA SER A 86 18.22 -12.02 -5.15
C SER A 86 17.96 -12.38 -6.62
N GLY A 87 18.83 -11.96 -7.54
CA GLY A 87 18.71 -12.23 -8.97
C GLY A 87 19.11 -13.66 -9.38
N VAL A 88 19.97 -14.31 -8.59
CA VAL A 88 20.53 -15.63 -8.91
C VAL A 88 20.15 -16.74 -7.93
N VAL A 89 19.77 -16.41 -6.69
CA VAL A 89 19.44 -17.40 -5.66
C VAL A 89 18.32 -18.34 -6.09
N ILE A 90 17.42 -17.90 -6.97
CA ILE A 90 16.34 -18.73 -7.53
C ILE A 90 16.81 -19.99 -8.25
N PHE A 91 18.07 -20.03 -8.69
CA PHE A 91 18.68 -21.21 -9.32
C PHE A 91 19.14 -22.26 -8.28
N PHE A 92 19.23 -21.89 -7.01
CA PHE A 92 19.70 -22.72 -5.89
C PHE A 92 18.56 -22.91 -4.87
N LYS A 93 17.80 -24.00 -4.98
CA LYS A 93 16.50 -24.14 -4.28
C LYS A 93 16.58 -24.15 -2.75
N GLU A 94 17.59 -24.80 -2.17
CA GLU A 94 17.72 -24.90 -0.72
C GLU A 94 18.16 -23.56 -0.13
N GLU A 95 19.14 -22.95 -0.80
CA GLU A 95 19.72 -21.65 -0.48
C GLU A 95 18.68 -20.53 -0.65
N ALA A 96 17.79 -20.61 -1.64
CA ALA A 96 16.67 -19.69 -1.83
C ALA A 96 15.71 -19.65 -0.64
N LYS A 97 15.42 -20.82 -0.06
CA LYS A 97 14.55 -20.90 1.11
C LYS A 97 15.24 -20.33 2.34
N ALA A 98 16.50 -20.72 2.57
CA ALA A 98 17.30 -20.21 3.69
C ALA A 98 17.50 -18.69 3.62
N PHE A 99 17.82 -18.16 2.44
CA PHE A 99 17.97 -16.73 2.18
C PHE A 99 16.66 -15.96 2.42
N GLY A 100 15.53 -16.51 1.97
CA GLY A 100 14.21 -15.95 2.27
C GLY A 100 13.92 -15.88 3.77
N ASP A 101 14.17 -16.97 4.49
CA ASP A 101 13.97 -17.06 5.95
C ASP A 101 14.90 -16.11 6.72
N GLN A 102 16.15 -15.94 6.28
CA GLN A 102 17.11 -15.01 6.87
C GLN A 102 16.60 -13.56 6.77
N ILE A 103 16.21 -13.13 5.56
CA ILE A 103 15.65 -11.78 5.34
C ILE A 103 14.36 -11.55 6.17
N LEU A 104 13.55 -12.60 6.36
CA LEU A 104 12.32 -12.54 7.17
C LEU A 104 12.61 -12.44 8.68
N ARG A 105 13.69 -13.08 9.16
CA ARG A 105 14.08 -13.11 10.58
C ARG A 105 14.83 -11.87 11.03
N GLU A 106 15.60 -11.22 10.15
CA GLU A 106 16.27 -9.96 10.44
C GLU A 106 15.25 -8.81 10.54
N GLN A 107 14.56 -8.74 11.69
CA GLN A 107 13.54 -7.76 11.98
C GLN A 107 14.15 -6.35 11.98
N ALA A 108 13.75 -5.59 10.97
CA ALA A 108 14.12 -4.24 10.54
C ALA A 108 14.15 -3.07 11.57
N THR A 109 14.18 -3.32 12.88
CA THR A 109 14.48 -2.28 13.88
C THR A 109 15.97 -2.00 13.89
N GLY A 110 16.38 -0.90 13.26
CA GLY A 110 17.78 -0.45 13.23
C GLY A 110 18.45 -0.52 11.85
N LEU A 111 17.78 -1.03 10.81
CA LEU A 111 18.32 -1.02 9.44
C LEU A 111 18.06 0.30 8.70
N ASP A 112 19.00 0.71 7.85
CA ASP A 112 18.86 1.86 6.96
C ASP A 112 17.64 1.73 6.03
N PRO A 113 16.91 2.82 5.69
CA PRO A 113 15.82 2.79 4.72
C PRO A 113 16.16 2.11 3.37
N HIS A 114 17.37 2.31 2.83
CA HIS A 114 17.76 1.76 1.54
C HIS A 114 17.98 0.25 1.60
N VAL A 115 18.61 -0.23 2.69
CA VAL A 115 18.82 -1.66 2.94
C VAL A 115 17.48 -2.37 3.12
N ARG A 116 16.56 -1.77 3.89
CA ARG A 116 15.19 -2.29 4.03
C ARG A 116 14.51 -2.42 2.68
N MET A 117 14.60 -1.40 1.83
CA MET A 117 14.03 -1.45 0.48
C MET A 117 14.69 -2.52 -0.41
N ALA A 118 16.00 -2.71 -0.32
CA ALA A 118 16.71 -3.76 -1.06
C ALA A 118 16.25 -5.16 -0.64
N PHE A 119 16.15 -5.44 0.66
CA PHE A 119 15.59 -6.69 1.18
C PHE A 119 14.14 -6.91 0.72
N CYS A 120 13.32 -5.86 0.73
CA CYS A 120 11.95 -5.94 0.21
C CYS A 120 11.91 -6.37 -1.27
N LYS A 121 12.83 -5.82 -2.07
CA LYS A 121 12.95 -6.18 -3.50
C LYS A 121 13.48 -7.60 -3.66
N ALA A 122 14.42 -8.03 -2.81
CA ALA A 122 15.01 -9.36 -2.84
C ALA A 122 14.00 -10.50 -2.59
N LEU A 123 12.96 -10.23 -1.80
CA LEU A 123 11.87 -11.19 -1.55
C LEU A 123 10.95 -11.41 -2.76
N ILE A 124 10.94 -10.50 -3.76
CA ILE A 124 10.07 -10.59 -4.94
C ILE A 124 10.31 -11.86 -5.76
N PRO A 125 11.54 -12.19 -6.19
CA PRO A 125 11.82 -13.41 -6.95
C PRO A 125 11.56 -14.70 -6.15
N LEU A 126 11.74 -14.67 -4.83
CA LEU A 126 11.58 -15.84 -3.95
C LEU A 126 10.12 -16.24 -3.70
N ARG A 127 9.20 -15.26 -3.71
CA ARG A 127 7.81 -15.47 -3.25
C ARG A 127 6.98 -16.48 -4.03
N ASN A 128 7.30 -16.73 -5.30
CA ASN A 128 6.42 -17.55 -6.14
C ASN A 128 6.60 -19.04 -5.83
N ASN A 129 7.80 -19.44 -5.42
CA ASN A 129 8.19 -20.84 -5.27
C ASN A 129 8.73 -21.17 -3.87
N PHE A 130 9.22 -20.19 -3.11
CA PHE A 130 10.03 -20.43 -1.91
C PHE A 130 9.48 -19.78 -0.64
N ILE A 131 8.67 -18.72 -0.74
CA ILE A 131 8.12 -18.00 0.43
C ILE A 131 6.59 -17.96 0.37
N GLU A 132 5.92 -18.32 1.46
CA GLU A 132 4.46 -18.25 1.53
C GLU A 132 4.00 -16.78 1.48
N PRO A 133 3.05 -16.41 0.60
CA PRO A 133 2.62 -15.01 0.47
C PRO A 133 2.12 -14.34 1.76
N LEU A 134 1.67 -15.12 2.74
CA LEU A 134 1.21 -14.63 4.03
C LEU A 134 2.35 -14.20 4.95
N THR A 135 3.52 -14.84 4.90
CA THR A 135 4.66 -14.46 5.74
C THR A 135 5.21 -13.09 5.35
N LEU A 136 5.07 -12.71 4.07
CA LEU A 136 5.41 -11.37 3.60
C LEU A 136 4.51 -10.27 4.20
N LEU A 137 3.25 -10.58 4.52
CA LEU A 137 2.31 -9.60 5.10
C LEU A 137 2.64 -9.22 6.55
N GLU A 138 3.42 -10.06 7.24
CA GLU A 138 3.83 -9.83 8.64
C GLU A 138 5.03 -8.87 8.76
N LEU A 139 5.71 -8.57 7.65
CA LEU A 139 6.84 -7.66 7.62
C LEU A 139 6.39 -6.18 7.74
N LYS A 140 6.65 -5.59 8.91
CA LYS A 140 6.23 -4.22 9.31
C LYS A 140 6.63 -3.10 8.33
N PHE A 141 7.67 -3.28 7.51
CA PHE A 141 8.25 -2.21 6.68
C PHE A 141 7.80 -2.19 5.22
N ILE A 142 7.12 -3.23 4.72
CA ILE A 142 6.93 -3.41 3.28
C ILE A 142 5.52 -3.03 2.84
N LEU A 143 4.92 -2.00 3.41
CA LEU A 143 3.52 -1.70 3.12
C LEU A 143 3.29 -1.06 1.75
N SER A 144 4.29 -0.44 1.13
CA SER A 144 4.18 0.18 -0.21
C SER A 144 4.59 -0.77 -1.36
N SER A 145 5.70 -1.49 -1.23
CA SER A 145 6.19 -2.43 -2.26
C SER A 145 5.33 -3.71 -2.33
N ILE A 146 4.78 -4.17 -1.21
CA ILE A 146 3.76 -5.23 -1.19
C ILE A 146 2.45 -4.72 -1.80
N LEU A 147 2.09 -3.43 -1.71
CA LEU A 147 0.84 -2.93 -2.28
C LEU A 147 0.78 -3.14 -3.81
N SER A 148 1.85 -2.77 -4.52
CA SER A 148 2.00 -3.00 -5.97
C SER A 148 2.01 -4.49 -6.34
N HIS A 149 2.45 -5.35 -5.41
CA HIS A 149 2.58 -6.78 -5.65
C HIS A 149 1.38 -7.63 -5.21
N LEU A 150 0.69 -7.30 -4.12
CA LEU A 150 -0.66 -7.80 -3.84
C LEU A 150 -1.63 -7.35 -4.93
N LYS A 151 -1.43 -6.13 -5.44
CA LYS A 151 -2.13 -5.65 -6.64
C LYS A 151 -1.87 -6.59 -7.82
N MET A 152 -0.63 -7.04 -8.04
CA MET A 152 -0.27 -8.06 -9.06
C MET A 152 -0.85 -9.45 -8.75
N ILE A 153 -0.71 -9.99 -7.55
CA ILE A 153 -1.20 -11.33 -7.17
C ILE A 153 -2.73 -11.42 -7.31
N CYS A 154 -3.45 -10.39 -6.87
CA CYS A 154 -4.89 -10.30 -7.04
C CYS A 154 -5.28 -10.13 -8.53
N VAL A 155 -4.43 -9.51 -9.36
CA VAL A 155 -4.69 -9.27 -10.80
C VAL A 155 -4.37 -10.50 -11.65
N GLN A 156 -3.23 -11.15 -11.39
CA GLN A 156 -2.62 -12.06 -12.35
C GLN A 156 -3.06 -13.52 -12.22
N LYS A 157 -3.62 -14.00 -11.09
CA LYS A 157 -4.07 -15.40 -11.02
C LYS A 157 -5.38 -15.63 -10.26
N LYS A 158 -6.13 -16.59 -10.81
CA LYS A 158 -7.43 -17.17 -10.44
C LYS A 158 -7.47 -17.82 -9.02
N ASN A 159 -6.59 -17.44 -8.09
CA ASN A 159 -6.47 -18.10 -6.78
C ASN A 159 -7.38 -17.42 -5.74
N LEU A 160 -8.67 -17.75 -5.79
CA LEU A 160 -9.71 -17.24 -4.89
C LEU A 160 -9.40 -17.54 -3.41
N ARG A 161 -8.74 -18.67 -3.12
CA ARG A 161 -8.34 -19.04 -1.75
C ARG A 161 -7.34 -18.05 -1.17
N LEU A 162 -6.30 -17.70 -1.92
CA LEU A 162 -5.30 -16.72 -1.49
C LEU A 162 -5.92 -15.32 -1.33
N ALA A 163 -6.82 -14.92 -2.24
CA ALA A 163 -7.53 -13.66 -2.12
C ALA A 163 -8.39 -13.58 -0.83
N GLY A 164 -9.08 -14.66 -0.48
CA GLY A 164 -9.83 -14.76 0.78
C GLY A 164 -8.92 -14.69 2.01
N LYS A 165 -7.76 -15.37 1.99
CA LYS A 165 -6.77 -15.29 3.07
C LYS A 165 -6.23 -13.86 3.25
N ILE A 166 -5.88 -13.18 2.15
CA ILE A 166 -5.42 -11.78 2.17
C ILE A 166 -6.53 -10.86 2.70
N GLN A 167 -7.76 -11.05 2.25
CA GLN A 167 -8.91 -10.26 2.71
C GLN A 167 -9.12 -10.41 4.22
N ASN A 168 -9.11 -11.64 4.74
CA ASN A 168 -9.25 -11.92 6.17
C ASN A 168 -8.11 -11.31 6.98
N PHE A 169 -6.88 -11.44 6.50
CA PHE A 169 -5.71 -10.79 7.11
C PHE A 169 -5.89 -9.27 7.17
N CYS A 170 -6.24 -8.63 6.06
CA CYS A 170 -6.45 -7.19 6.00
C CYS A 170 -7.57 -6.74 6.95
N PHE A 171 -8.68 -7.47 7.04
CA PHE A 171 -9.77 -7.17 7.98
C PHE A 171 -9.33 -7.27 9.43
N ALA A 172 -8.57 -8.29 9.81
CA ALA A 172 -8.03 -8.42 11.17
C ALA A 172 -7.14 -7.23 11.54
N ARG A 173 -6.36 -6.72 10.57
CA ARG A 173 -5.43 -5.60 10.73
C ARG A 173 -6.08 -4.21 10.72
N LEU A 174 -7.38 -4.09 10.41
CA LEU A 174 -8.06 -2.78 10.43
C LEU A 174 -8.23 -2.21 11.85
N LYS A 175 -8.10 -3.05 12.89
CA LYS A 175 -8.18 -2.65 14.30
C LYS A 175 -6.82 -2.41 14.95
N ASP A 176 -5.71 -2.55 14.21
CA ASP A 176 -4.37 -2.33 14.74
C ASP A 176 -4.15 -0.86 15.11
N SER A 177 -3.34 -0.61 16.14
CA SER A 177 -2.96 0.74 16.57
C SER A 177 -2.04 1.45 15.56
N GLN A 178 -1.36 0.69 14.70
CA GLN A 178 -0.42 1.22 13.72
C GLN A 178 -1.15 1.74 12.47
N SER A 179 -1.30 3.06 12.38
CA SER A 179 -2.02 3.74 11.29
C SER A 179 -1.51 3.40 9.88
N ILE A 180 -0.21 3.14 9.72
CA ILE A 180 0.40 2.76 8.44
C ILE A 180 -0.12 1.38 7.99
N VAL A 181 -0.17 0.41 8.91
CA VAL A 181 -0.68 -0.95 8.64
C VAL A 181 -2.15 -0.90 8.24
N VAL A 182 -2.96 -0.16 9.02
CA VAL A 182 -4.39 0.02 8.75
C VAL A 182 -4.60 0.65 7.37
N ARG A 183 -3.89 1.74 7.06
CA ARG A 183 -4.00 2.45 5.77
C ARG A 183 -3.69 1.54 4.59
N SER A 184 -2.64 0.74 4.70
CA SER A 184 -2.27 -0.16 3.62
C SER A 184 -3.26 -1.32 3.44
N CYS A 185 -3.76 -1.89 4.55
CA CYS A 185 -4.83 -2.88 4.48
C CYS A 185 -6.10 -2.31 3.83
N GLN A 186 -6.48 -1.07 4.16
CA GLN A 186 -7.59 -0.38 3.50
C GLN A 186 -7.38 -0.22 2.00
N LEU A 187 -6.20 0.21 1.56
CA LEU A 187 -5.87 0.37 0.14
C LEU A 187 -5.93 -0.97 -0.62
N ILE A 188 -5.44 -2.05 -0.01
CA ILE A 188 -5.51 -3.40 -0.59
C ILE A 188 -6.97 -3.82 -0.76
N LEU A 189 -7.81 -3.66 0.27
CA LEU A 189 -9.22 -4.02 0.23
C LEU A 189 -9.99 -3.24 -0.85
N ILE A 190 -9.73 -1.92 -0.98
CA ILE A 190 -10.32 -1.08 -2.02
C ILE A 190 -9.94 -1.58 -3.43
N ASP A 191 -8.67 -1.90 -3.64
CA ASP A 191 -8.17 -2.38 -4.93
C ASP A 191 -8.73 -3.77 -5.28
N VAL A 192 -8.84 -4.66 -4.30
CA VAL A 192 -9.45 -5.99 -4.47
C VAL A 192 -10.93 -5.86 -4.86
N PHE A 193 -11.68 -5.00 -4.15
CA PHE A 193 -13.09 -4.75 -4.43
C PHE A 193 -13.29 -4.23 -5.86
N ARG A 194 -12.56 -3.18 -6.24
CA ARG A 194 -12.61 -2.59 -7.59
C ARG A 194 -12.35 -3.63 -8.69
N LYS A 195 -11.37 -4.51 -8.50
CA LYS A 195 -11.06 -5.54 -9.50
C LYS A 195 -12.07 -6.67 -9.57
N LYS A 196 -12.65 -7.09 -8.44
CA LYS A 196 -13.75 -8.06 -8.44
C LYS A 196 -14.90 -7.50 -9.26
N TYR A 197 -15.24 -6.23 -9.02
CA TYR A 197 -16.25 -5.52 -9.78
C TYR A 197 -15.93 -5.48 -11.29
N PHE A 198 -14.75 -4.98 -11.67
CA PHE A 198 -14.38 -4.85 -13.08
C PHE A 198 -14.23 -6.19 -13.83
N ARG A 199 -13.95 -7.30 -13.13
CA ARG A 199 -13.93 -8.64 -13.74
C ARG A 199 -15.32 -9.19 -14.02
N CYS A 200 -16.29 -8.94 -13.14
CA CYS A 200 -17.67 -9.39 -13.34
C CYS A 200 -18.40 -8.53 -14.39
N ALA A 201 -18.00 -7.28 -14.57
CA ALA A 201 -18.73 -6.33 -15.38
C ALA A 201 -18.65 -6.57 -16.91
N ASN A 202 -17.56 -7.07 -17.50
CA ASN A 202 -17.39 -7.11 -18.98
C ASN A 202 -17.73 -5.77 -19.70
N ILE A 203 -17.66 -4.63 -19.01
CA ILE A 203 -18.11 -3.33 -19.53
C ILE A 203 -16.92 -2.56 -20.15
N ARG A 204 -17.03 -2.24 -21.45
CA ARG A 204 -16.10 -1.41 -22.23
C ARG A 204 -16.33 0.11 -22.02
N THR A 205 -16.24 0.62 -20.80
CA THR A 205 -16.39 2.08 -20.52
C THR A 205 -15.06 2.77 -20.20
N ASN A 206 -15.01 4.11 -20.27
CA ASN A 206 -13.82 4.92 -19.97
C ASN A 206 -13.36 4.76 -18.50
N LYS A 207 -12.06 4.93 -18.19
CA LYS A 207 -11.50 4.71 -16.84
C LYS A 207 -12.17 5.55 -15.74
N ASN A 208 -12.61 6.77 -16.05
CA ASN A 208 -13.27 7.66 -15.08
C ASN A 208 -14.72 7.28 -14.77
N SER A 209 -15.48 6.78 -15.76
CA SER A 209 -16.86 6.31 -15.53
C SER A 209 -16.87 5.01 -14.73
N ARG A 210 -15.90 4.12 -14.99
CA ARG A 210 -15.67 2.88 -14.22
C ARG A 210 -15.54 3.10 -12.71
N GLY A 211 -14.82 4.14 -12.28
CA GLY A 211 -14.65 4.46 -10.86
C GLY A 211 -15.97 4.87 -10.19
N LYS A 212 -16.78 5.68 -10.87
CA LYS A 212 -18.09 6.14 -10.34
C LYS A 212 -19.08 4.99 -10.19
N GLU A 213 -19.10 4.08 -11.16
CA GLU A 213 -19.97 2.90 -11.17
C GLU A 213 -19.60 1.92 -10.05
N CYS A 214 -18.30 1.66 -9.87
CA CYS A 214 -17.81 0.86 -8.76
C CYS A 214 -18.19 1.46 -7.39
N ASN A 215 -18.10 2.79 -7.25
CA ASN A 215 -18.49 3.46 -6.01
C ASN A 215 -20.01 3.39 -5.78
N LEU A 216 -20.82 3.49 -6.84
CA LEU A 216 -22.27 3.32 -6.75
C LEU A 216 -22.62 1.94 -6.21
N LEU A 217 -22.01 0.90 -6.77
CA LEU A 217 -22.28 -0.48 -6.36
C LEU A 217 -21.75 -0.80 -4.97
N ALA A 218 -20.61 -0.22 -4.57
CA ALA A 218 -20.14 -0.32 -3.19
C ALA A 218 -21.19 0.20 -2.20
N VAL A 219 -21.82 1.33 -2.53
CA VAL A 219 -22.91 1.88 -1.71
C VAL A 219 -24.15 0.98 -1.77
N GLN A 220 -24.56 0.52 -2.95
CA GLN A 220 -25.72 -0.38 -3.08
C GLN A 220 -25.53 -1.72 -2.37
N SER A 221 -24.30 -2.19 -2.23
CA SER A 221 -23.96 -3.48 -1.60
C SER A 221 -23.78 -3.40 -0.08
N LEU A 222 -24.19 -2.30 0.56
CA LEU A 222 -24.19 -2.19 2.01
C LEU A 222 -25.16 -3.21 2.61
N TYR A 223 -24.69 -3.98 3.60
CA TYR A 223 -25.49 -5.02 4.26
C TYR A 223 -26.62 -4.42 5.11
N ASP A 224 -26.28 -3.44 5.95
CA ASP A 224 -27.22 -2.62 6.73
C ASP A 224 -26.91 -1.14 6.47
N ALA A 225 -27.64 -0.58 5.51
CA ALA A 225 -27.46 0.81 5.11
C ALA A 225 -27.94 1.80 6.19
N GLN A 226 -28.98 1.43 6.96
CA GLN A 226 -29.55 2.28 7.99
C GLN A 226 -28.57 2.42 9.16
N GLU A 227 -28.08 1.29 9.72
CA GLU A 227 -27.11 1.31 10.81
C GLU A 227 -25.80 2.00 10.40
N PHE A 228 -25.36 1.81 9.15
CA PHE A 228 -24.21 2.52 8.61
C PHE A 228 -24.45 4.03 8.52
N GLY A 229 -25.62 4.45 8.01
CA GLY A 229 -26.02 5.85 7.92
C GLY A 229 -26.07 6.53 9.29
N ASP A 230 -26.66 5.87 10.28
CA ASP A 230 -26.79 6.40 11.65
C ASP A 230 -25.41 6.54 12.34
N ARG A 231 -24.51 5.56 12.14
CA ARG A 231 -23.12 5.67 12.62
C ARG A 231 -22.40 6.84 11.97
N LEU A 232 -22.56 7.02 10.66
CA LEU A 232 -21.93 8.11 9.92
C LEU A 232 -22.48 9.48 10.36
N PHE A 233 -23.78 9.58 10.64
CA PHE A 233 -24.40 10.79 11.16
C PHE A 233 -23.91 11.14 12.57
N LYS A 234 -23.80 10.16 13.48
CA LYS A 234 -23.19 10.37 14.81
C LYS A 234 -21.75 10.89 14.72
N MET A 235 -20.99 10.45 13.72
CA MET A 235 -19.63 10.98 13.47
C MET A 235 -19.64 12.44 12.96
N LEU A 236 -20.72 12.92 12.34
CA LEU A 236 -20.91 14.31 11.92
C LEU A 236 -21.34 15.22 13.07
N GLU A 237 -22.10 14.69 14.03
CA GLU A 237 -22.53 15.40 15.24
C GLU A 237 -21.45 15.48 16.32
N SER A 238 -20.43 14.63 16.23
CA SER A 238 -19.27 14.64 17.13
C SER A 238 -18.65 16.04 17.27
N THR A 239 -18.40 16.45 18.51
CA THR A 239 -17.76 17.72 18.88
C THR A 239 -16.26 17.78 18.54
N LYS A 240 -15.67 16.67 18.10
CA LYS A 240 -14.27 16.62 17.68
C LYS A 240 -14.01 17.60 16.54
N ILE A 241 -12.97 18.42 16.71
CA ILE A 241 -12.50 19.35 15.68
C ILE A 241 -11.93 18.52 14.52
N GLU A 242 -12.51 18.70 13.34
CA GLU A 242 -12.02 18.10 12.11
C GLU A 242 -11.94 19.13 11.00
N LYS A 243 -11.06 18.88 10.02
CA LYS A 243 -10.98 19.72 8.83
C LYS A 243 -12.33 19.70 8.11
N PHE A 244 -12.81 20.87 7.70
CA PHE A 244 -14.08 21.03 7.00
C PHE A 244 -14.22 20.11 5.77
N GLU A 245 -13.12 19.87 5.04
CA GLU A 245 -13.09 18.95 3.90
C GLU A 245 -13.47 17.52 4.27
N VAL A 246 -13.00 17.02 5.43
CA VAL A 246 -13.33 15.67 5.92
C VAL A 246 -14.82 15.59 6.27
N ARG A 247 -15.34 16.64 6.90
CA ARG A 247 -16.77 16.77 7.19
C ARG A 247 -17.61 16.78 5.93
N LEU A 248 -17.19 17.55 4.92
CA LEU A 248 -17.85 17.63 3.63
C LEU A 248 -17.87 16.26 2.92
N PHE A 249 -16.79 15.48 2.99
CA PHE A 249 -16.78 14.10 2.48
C PHE A 249 -17.77 13.17 3.20
N ARG A 250 -17.93 13.31 4.52
CA ARG A 250 -18.93 12.54 5.28
C ARG A 250 -20.36 12.95 4.92
N ILE A 251 -20.64 14.24 4.78
CA ILE A 251 -21.94 14.76 4.32
C ILE A 251 -22.25 14.20 2.93
N ALA A 252 -21.30 14.26 2.00
CA ALA A 252 -21.45 13.74 0.64
C ALA A 252 -21.77 12.23 0.62
N LEU A 253 -21.08 11.45 1.46
CA LEU A 253 -21.30 10.02 1.57
C LEU A 253 -22.68 9.72 2.16
N LEU A 254 -23.05 10.39 3.25
CA LEU A 254 -24.34 10.20 3.93
C LEU A 254 -25.51 10.55 3.00
N ALA A 255 -25.44 11.71 2.34
CA ALA A 255 -26.45 12.12 1.35
C ALA A 255 -26.66 11.08 0.25
N ARG A 256 -25.56 10.51 -0.26
CA ARG A 256 -25.61 9.47 -1.29
C ARG A 256 -26.24 8.18 -0.78
N ILE A 257 -25.96 7.78 0.46
CA ILE A 257 -26.54 6.58 1.07
C ILE A 257 -28.03 6.78 1.32
N ILE A 258 -28.44 7.92 1.90
CA ILE A 258 -29.84 8.29 2.10
C ILE A 258 -30.61 8.22 0.79
N GLY A 259 -30.11 8.88 -0.26
CA GLY A 259 -30.78 8.92 -1.56
C GLY A 259 -30.92 7.56 -2.24
N ILE A 260 -29.88 6.70 -2.16
CA ILE A 260 -29.86 5.38 -2.82
C ILE A 260 -30.71 4.36 -2.05
N HIS A 261 -30.57 4.30 -0.72
CA HIS A 261 -31.25 3.31 0.13
C HIS A 261 -32.58 3.81 0.69
N ARG A 262 -32.99 5.04 0.33
CA ARG A 262 -34.24 5.68 0.77
C ARG A 262 -34.36 5.75 2.31
N LEU A 263 -33.27 6.12 2.99
CA LEU A 263 -33.20 6.13 4.45
C LEU A 263 -33.99 7.31 5.05
N GLN A 264 -34.64 7.09 6.19
CA GLN A 264 -35.40 8.15 6.89
C GLN A 264 -34.56 8.90 7.94
N THR A 265 -33.34 9.29 7.60
CA THR A 265 -32.44 10.04 8.50
C THR A 265 -32.82 11.54 8.55
N LEU A 266 -33.98 11.87 9.10
CA LEU A 266 -34.55 13.24 9.06
C LEU A 266 -33.66 14.31 9.70
N GLN A 267 -32.89 13.94 10.71
CA GLN A 267 -31.95 14.84 11.40
C GLN A 267 -30.88 15.40 10.44
N PHE A 268 -30.57 14.69 9.36
CA PHE A 268 -29.64 15.13 8.32
C PHE A 268 -30.05 16.47 7.70
N TYR A 269 -31.33 16.67 7.40
CA TYR A 269 -31.80 17.91 6.75
C TYR A 269 -31.60 19.13 7.66
N SER A 270 -31.97 18.99 8.94
CA SER A 270 -31.73 20.04 9.95
C SER A 270 -30.24 20.34 10.15
N TYR A 271 -29.38 19.33 10.02
CA TYR A 271 -27.94 19.49 10.10
C TYR A 271 -27.41 20.27 8.89
N VAL A 272 -27.83 19.90 7.68
CA VAL A 272 -27.39 20.54 6.43
C VAL A 272 -27.85 22.00 6.34
N GLN A 273 -29.07 22.31 6.79
CA GLN A 273 -29.60 23.67 6.83
C GLN A 273 -28.67 24.68 7.52
N ARG A 274 -27.93 24.25 8.55
CA ARG A 274 -26.97 25.11 9.28
C ARG A 274 -25.82 25.60 8.41
N PHE A 275 -25.55 24.91 7.29
CA PHE A 275 -24.50 25.25 6.34
C PHE A 275 -25.04 25.96 5.09
N LEU A 276 -26.34 26.18 4.96
CA LEU A 276 -26.94 26.81 3.79
C LEU A 276 -26.89 28.34 3.88
N GLN A 277 -25.69 28.89 3.98
CA GLN A 277 -25.42 30.32 4.00
C GLN A 277 -24.59 30.72 2.77
N PRO A 278 -24.81 31.89 2.13
CA PRO A 278 -24.06 32.30 0.94
C PRO A 278 -22.55 32.35 1.12
N LYS A 279 -22.09 32.74 2.32
CA LYS A 279 -20.66 32.83 2.67
C LYS A 279 -20.03 31.47 3.01
N GLN A 280 -20.84 30.41 3.11
CA GLN A 280 -20.34 29.09 3.48
C GLN A 280 -19.40 28.55 2.41
N ARG A 281 -18.24 28.03 2.84
CA ARG A 281 -17.30 27.35 1.95
C ARG A 281 -17.96 26.13 1.31
N ASP A 282 -17.76 25.97 -0.01
CA ASP A 282 -18.27 24.85 -0.80
C ASP A 282 -19.81 24.68 -0.77
N VAL A 283 -20.56 25.77 -0.54
CA VAL A 283 -22.02 25.73 -0.38
C VAL A 283 -22.77 25.10 -1.56
N THR A 284 -22.27 25.27 -2.78
CA THR A 284 -22.83 24.63 -3.98
C THR A 284 -22.79 23.11 -3.91
N ARG A 285 -21.74 22.53 -3.31
CA ARG A 285 -21.65 21.08 -3.07
C ARG A 285 -22.63 20.64 -1.99
N ILE A 286 -22.81 21.45 -0.95
CA ILE A 286 -23.76 21.17 0.14
C ILE A 286 -25.19 21.16 -0.40
N LEU A 287 -25.56 22.14 -1.23
CA LEU A 287 -26.86 22.17 -1.93
C LEU A 287 -27.07 20.92 -2.79
N LEU A 288 -26.03 20.51 -3.55
CA LEU A 288 -26.08 19.27 -4.32
C LEU A 288 -26.32 18.04 -3.44
N TYR A 289 -25.64 17.93 -2.30
CA TYR A 289 -25.82 16.81 -1.37
C TYR A 289 -27.19 16.81 -0.71
N ALA A 290 -27.72 17.99 -0.38
CA ALA A 290 -29.08 18.14 0.12
C ALA A 290 -30.09 17.58 -0.90
N ALA A 291 -30.00 18.03 -2.17
CA ALA A 291 -30.85 17.53 -3.25
C ALA A 291 -30.69 16.03 -3.49
N GLN A 292 -29.47 15.51 -3.44
CA GLN A 292 -29.18 14.08 -3.65
C GLN A 292 -29.82 13.20 -2.57
N SER A 293 -29.97 13.70 -1.35
CA SER A 293 -30.59 12.98 -0.24
C SER A 293 -32.12 12.99 -0.28
N CYS A 294 -32.74 13.79 -1.13
CA CYS A 294 -34.21 13.86 -1.23
C CYS A 294 -34.78 12.65 -1.96
N HIS A 295 -35.88 12.11 -1.46
CA HIS A 295 -36.62 11.01 -2.07
C HIS A 295 -38.07 10.97 -1.60
N GLU A 296 -38.89 10.15 -2.26
CA GLU A 296 -40.35 10.06 -2.06
C GLU A 296 -40.77 9.75 -0.61
N LEU A 297 -39.94 9.01 0.15
CA LEU A 297 -40.24 8.67 1.56
C LEU A 297 -39.86 9.75 2.58
N VAL A 298 -39.31 10.90 2.16
CA VAL A 298 -39.01 12.02 3.06
C VAL A 298 -40.28 12.84 3.29
N PRO A 299 -40.65 13.19 4.54
CA PRO A 299 -41.82 14.01 4.81
C PRO A 299 -41.77 15.36 4.06
N PRO A 300 -42.87 15.78 3.39
CA PRO A 300 -42.93 17.04 2.65
C PRO A 300 -42.53 18.25 3.48
N ASP A 301 -42.95 18.33 4.74
CA ASP A 301 -42.63 19.43 5.66
C ASP A 301 -41.12 19.64 5.84
N THR A 302 -40.34 18.55 5.81
CA THR A 302 -38.88 18.60 5.92
C THR A 302 -38.26 19.22 4.67
N ILE A 303 -38.78 18.85 3.49
CA ILE A 303 -38.34 19.41 2.21
C ILE A 303 -38.77 20.87 2.09
N GLU A 304 -39.98 21.21 2.51
CA GLU A 304 -40.48 22.58 2.51
C GLU A 304 -39.62 23.47 3.41
N SER A 305 -39.27 23.00 4.62
CA SER A 305 -38.35 23.70 5.51
C SER A 305 -36.98 23.95 4.86
N LEU A 306 -36.43 22.94 4.16
CA LEU A 306 -35.19 23.06 3.41
C LEU A 306 -35.29 24.08 2.28
N VAL A 307 -36.35 24.04 1.47
CA VAL A 307 -36.58 24.97 0.36
C VAL A 307 -36.77 26.39 0.87
N LYS A 308 -37.53 26.59 1.96
CA LYS A 308 -37.67 27.90 2.61
C LYS A 308 -36.33 28.47 3.07
N CYS A 309 -35.47 27.63 3.67
CA CYS A 309 -34.13 28.03 4.06
C CYS A 309 -33.27 28.47 2.86
N ILE A 310 -33.36 27.75 1.73
CA ILE A 310 -32.66 28.12 0.49
C ILE A 310 -33.21 29.44 -0.06
N ALA A 311 -34.53 29.59 -0.16
CA ALA A 311 -35.14 30.82 -0.67
C ALA A 311 -34.75 32.04 0.19
N TYR A 312 -34.84 31.91 1.52
CA TYR A 312 -34.52 32.98 2.46
C TYR A 312 -33.04 33.38 2.43
N ASN A 313 -32.12 32.43 2.24
CA ASN A 313 -30.68 32.75 2.30
C ASN A 313 -30.07 33.11 0.94
N PHE A 314 -30.66 32.69 -0.19
CA PHE A 314 -30.05 32.83 -1.52
C PHE A 314 -30.89 33.60 -2.54
N VAL A 315 -32.20 33.75 -2.32
CA VAL A 315 -33.13 34.32 -3.33
C VAL A 315 -33.68 35.67 -2.90
N THR A 316 -33.86 35.93 -1.59
CA THR A 316 -34.41 37.21 -1.12
C THR A 316 -33.59 38.40 -1.62
N ASP A 317 -34.31 39.42 -2.10
CA ASP A 317 -33.78 40.61 -2.77
C ASP A 317 -32.69 41.30 -1.94
N TRP A 318 -31.62 41.74 -2.63
CA TRP A 318 -30.53 42.56 -2.11
C TRP A 318 -30.96 44.00 -1.86
#